data_AF-A0A353RRP6-F1
#
_entry.id   AF-A0A353RRP6-F1
#
_cell.length_a   1.000
_cell.length_b   1.000
_cell.length_c   1.000
_cell.angle_alpha   90.00
_cell.angle_beta   90.00
_cell.angle_gamma   90.00
#
_symmetry.space_group_name_H-M   'P 1'
#
loop_
_entity.id
_entity.type
_entity.pdbx_description
1 polymer ?
#
loop_
_entity_poly.entity_id
_entity_poly.type
_entity_poly.pdbx_seq_one_letter_code
_entity_poly.pdbx_strand_id
1 'polypeptide(L)'
;MSNDGKKTITLPYSMSVRELANELDTSAVQVIKILMSNGVMASINQQIDFDTAAVVATELGYTPQVQQEEEVKEEETGEVPLWRRVILEEDPAKLVNRPPV
;
A
#
# COMPACT_ATOMS: atom_id res chain seq x y z
N MET A 1 30.99 0.86 -15.58
CA MET A 1 30.67 2.02 -14.71
C MET A 1 29.19 2.32 -14.88
N SER A 2 28.49 2.56 -13.76
CA SER A 2 27.05 2.89 -13.63
C SER A 2 26.12 1.67 -13.73
N ASN A 3 25.69 0.98 -12.66
CA ASN A 3 25.00 1.39 -11.42
C ASN A 3 23.66 2.11 -11.68
N ASP A 4 22.55 1.37 -11.71
CA ASP A 4 21.24 1.81 -11.19
C ASP A 4 20.21 0.65 -11.17
N GLY A 5 20.57 -0.45 -10.50
CA GLY A 5 19.65 -1.56 -10.25
C GLY A 5 18.87 -1.33 -8.97
N LYS A 6 18.13 -0.22 -8.82
CA LYS A 6 17.23 -0.02 -7.68
C LYS A 6 16.10 -1.06 -7.78
N LYS A 7 16.31 -2.24 -7.19
CA LYS A 7 15.26 -3.24 -7.02
C LYS A 7 14.25 -2.67 -6.02
N THR A 8 13.11 -2.25 -6.53
CA THR A 8 11.94 -1.91 -5.72
C THR A 8 11.40 -3.19 -5.10
N ILE A 9 11.18 -3.15 -3.78
CA ILE A 9 10.69 -4.30 -3.03
C ILE A 9 9.45 -3.89 -2.26
N THR A 10 8.40 -4.69 -2.36
CA THR A 10 7.12 -4.40 -1.71
C THR A 10 7.08 -5.16 -0.39
N LEU A 11 7.02 -4.42 0.72
CA LEU A 11 7.02 -5.00 2.07
C LEU A 11 5.66 -4.79 2.75
N PRO A 12 5.16 -5.79 3.49
CA PRO A 12 3.92 -5.65 4.27
C PRO A 12 4.14 -4.73 5.49
N TYR A 13 3.05 -4.32 6.14
CA TYR A 13 3.07 -3.46 7.34
C TYR A 13 3.85 -4.04 8.52
N SER A 14 3.83 -5.36 8.67
CA SER A 14 4.62 -6.08 9.68
C SER A 14 5.06 -7.42 9.14
N MET A 15 6.33 -7.77 9.34
CA MET A 15 6.88 -9.08 8.97
C MET A 15 7.95 -9.51 9.97
N SER A 16 8.30 -10.79 9.97
CA SER A 16 9.41 -11.27 10.77
C SER A 16 10.76 -10.96 10.12
N VAL A 17 11.82 -10.86 10.94
CA VAL A 17 13.20 -10.68 10.47
C VAL A 17 13.61 -11.78 9.49
N ARG A 18 13.15 -13.02 9.71
CA ARG A 18 13.37 -14.14 8.79
C ARG A 18 12.74 -13.92 7.43
N GLU A 19 11.49 -13.47 7.38
CA GLU A 19 10.78 -13.20 6.13
C GLU A 19 11.45 -12.05 5.38
N LEU A 20 11.86 -10.99 6.09
CA LEU A 20 12.56 -9.86 5.49
C LEU A 20 13.88 -10.31 4.84
N ALA A 21 14.61 -11.21 5.51
CA ALA A 21 15.84 -11.77 4.96
C ALA A 21 15.61 -12.60 3.70
N ASN A 22 14.53 -13.40 3.69
CA ASN A 22 14.14 -14.19 2.51
C ASN A 22 13.74 -13.29 1.33
N GLU A 23 12.99 -12.23 1.59
CA GLU A 23 12.51 -11.28 0.56
C GLU A 23 13.69 -10.49 -0.06
N LEU A 24 14.69 -10.15 0.76
CA LEU A 24 15.89 -9.41 0.34
C LEU A 24 17.02 -10.30 -0.19
N ASP A 25 16.79 -11.61 -0.35
CA ASP A 25 17.80 -12.61 -0.75
C ASP A 25 19.10 -12.55 0.09
N THR A 26 18.95 -12.31 1.40
CA THR A 26 20.07 -12.12 2.33
C THR A 26 19.98 -13.05 3.54
N SER A 27 21.06 -13.12 4.32
CA SER A 27 21.06 -13.91 5.55
C SER A 27 20.37 -13.14 6.70
N ALA A 28 19.58 -13.85 7.51
CA ALA A 28 18.97 -13.26 8.71
C ALA A 28 20.02 -12.65 9.65
N VAL A 29 21.24 -13.21 9.68
CA VAL A 29 22.36 -12.67 10.49
C VAL A 29 22.79 -11.30 9.99
N GLN A 30 22.81 -11.07 8.67
CA GLN A 30 23.15 -9.78 8.09
C GLN A 30 22.08 -8.73 8.39
N VAL A 31 20.80 -9.09 8.27
CA VAL A 31 19.68 -8.21 8.65
C VAL A 31 19.78 -7.81 10.13
N ILE A 32 20.02 -8.77 11.03
CA ILE A 32 20.17 -8.50 12.46
C ILE A 32 21.35 -7.57 12.74
N LYS A 33 22.48 -7.71 12.03
CA LYS A 33 23.63 -6.79 12.18
C LYS A 33 23.27 -5.35 11.78
N ILE A 34 22.51 -5.18 10.70
CA ILE A 34 22.07 -3.85 10.25
C ILE A 34 21.10 -3.25 11.27
N LEU A 35 20.15 -4.04 11.77
CA LEU A 35 19.22 -3.60 12.83
C LEU A 35 19.96 -3.19 14.11
N MET A 36 20.94 -3.98 14.55
CA MET A 36 21.79 -3.65 15.70
C MET A 36 22.58 -2.36 15.49
N SER A 37 23.07 -2.11 14.28
CA SER A 37 23.80 -0.88 13.94
C SER A 37 22.89 0.36 13.99
N ASN A 38 21.59 0.18 13.73
CA ASN A 38 20.55 1.19 13.88
C ASN A 38 19.96 1.25 15.31
N GLY A 39 20.52 0.51 16.27
CA GLY A 39 20.08 0.51 17.66
C GLY A 39 18.85 -0.36 17.97
N VAL A 40 18.36 -1.12 16.99
CA VAL A 40 17.19 -2.01 17.15
C VAL A 40 17.68 -3.43 17.43
N MET A 41 17.41 -3.93 18.63
CA MET A 41 17.66 -5.33 18.98
C MET A 41 16.43 -6.16 18.61
N ALA A 42 16.58 -7.05 17.63
CA ALA A 42 15.54 -7.96 17.19
C ALA A 42 16.03 -9.42 17.10
N SER A 43 15.15 -10.37 17.41
CA SER A 43 15.37 -11.81 17.19
C SER A 43 14.94 -12.25 15.78
N ILE A 44 15.41 -13.42 15.32
CA ILE A 44 15.12 -13.97 13.97
C ILE A 44 13.61 -14.09 13.70
N ASN A 45 12.83 -14.45 14.71
CA ASN A 45 11.38 -14.65 14.59
C ASN A 45 10.58 -13.46 15.11
N GLN A 46 11.24 -12.35 15.48
CA GLN A 46 10.55 -11.17 15.98
C GLN A 46 9.85 -10.45 14.84
N GLN A 47 8.59 -10.07 15.07
CA GLN A 47 7.88 -9.19 14.16
C GLN A 47 8.46 -7.77 14.28
N ILE A 48 8.75 -7.19 13.12
CA ILE A 48 9.19 -5.83 12.93
C ILE A 48 8.19 -5.10 12.04
N ASP A 49 8.12 -3.80 12.25
CA ASP A 49 7.32 -2.85 11.47
C ASP A 49 7.98 -2.54 10.13
N PHE A 50 7.16 -2.03 9.20
CA PHE A 50 7.61 -1.60 7.88
C PHE A 50 8.75 -0.58 7.97
N ASP A 51 8.70 0.40 8.88
CA ASP A 51 9.72 1.45 8.96
C ASP A 51 11.09 0.84 9.30
N THR A 52 11.13 -0.07 10.27
CA THR A 52 12.34 -0.82 10.61
C THR A 52 12.83 -1.69 9.45
N ALA A 53 11.92 -2.38 8.76
CA ALA A 53 12.27 -3.20 7.59
C ALA A 53 12.79 -2.36 6.41
N ALA A 54 12.22 -1.17 6.23
CA ALA A 54 12.58 -0.22 5.17
C ALA A 54 14.00 0.32 5.36
N VAL A 55 14.43 0.57 6.60
CA VAL A 55 15.81 0.97 6.90
C VAL A 55 16.79 -0.11 6.44
N VAL A 56 16.53 -1.37 6.75
CA VAL A 56 17.39 -2.50 6.32
C VAL A 56 17.40 -2.64 4.79
N ALA A 57 16.24 -2.56 4.15
CA ALA A 57 16.12 -2.65 2.70
C ALA A 57 16.94 -1.54 2.01
N THR A 58 16.86 -0.31 2.54
CA THR A 58 17.61 0.85 2.01
C THR A 58 19.12 0.66 2.14
N GLU A 59 19.60 0.13 3.27
CA GLU A 59 21.02 -0.19 3.48
C GLU A 59 21.55 -1.25 2.51
N LEU A 60 20.68 -2.18 2.09
CA LEU A 60 21.01 -3.20 1.09
C LEU A 60 20.84 -2.71 -0.36
N GLY A 61 20.45 -1.45 -0.56
CA GLY A 61 20.29 -0.84 -1.88
C GLY A 61 18.93 -1.11 -2.55
N TYR A 62 17.95 -1.61 -1.79
CA TYR A 62 16.58 -1.78 -2.25
C TYR A 62 15.76 -0.52 -1.95
N THR A 63 14.74 -0.26 -2.76
CA THR A 63 13.77 0.81 -2.49
C THR A 63 12.50 0.20 -1.91
N PRO A 64 12.28 0.28 -0.58
CA PRO A 64 11.09 -0.29 0.05
C PRO A 64 9.85 0.50 -0.35
N GLN A 65 8.82 -0.20 -0.83
CA GLN A 65 7.49 0.33 -1.03
C GLN A 65 6.55 -0.37 -0.06
N VAL A 66 5.70 0.42 0.61
CA VAL A 66 4.62 -0.16 1.41
C VAL A 66 3.74 -0.93 0.45
N GLN A 67 3.39 -2.16 0.82
CA GLN A 67 2.29 -2.89 0.20
C GLN A 67 0.98 -2.18 0.59
N GLN A 68 0.78 -0.98 0.03
CA GLN A 68 -0.57 -0.47 -0.15
C GLN A 68 -1.12 -1.39 -1.23
N GLU A 69 -2.14 -2.17 -0.87
CA GLU A 69 -3.12 -2.63 -1.86
C GLU A 69 -3.28 -1.47 -2.83
N GLU A 70 -3.08 -1.73 -4.12
CA GLU A 70 -3.47 -0.79 -5.15
C GLU A 70 -4.76 -0.16 -4.66
N GLU A 71 -4.73 1.13 -4.33
CA GLU A 71 -5.91 1.96 -4.49
C GLU A 71 -6.24 1.68 -5.95
N VAL A 72 -7.13 0.70 -6.13
CA VAL A 72 -7.90 0.51 -7.34
C VAL A 72 -8.34 1.92 -7.58
N LYS A 73 -7.71 2.58 -8.56
CA LYS A 73 -8.19 3.85 -9.06
C LYS A 73 -9.66 3.54 -9.26
N GLU A 74 -10.49 4.11 -8.41
CA GLU A 74 -11.91 4.15 -8.66
C GLU A 74 -11.94 4.86 -10.01
N GLU A 75 -12.03 4.08 -11.08
CA GLU A 75 -12.65 4.56 -12.28
C GLU A 75 -13.99 5.02 -11.74
N GLU A 76 -14.11 6.33 -11.60
CA GLU A 76 -15.38 6.99 -11.48
C GLU A 76 -16.14 6.66 -12.78
N THR A 77 -16.60 5.41 -12.93
CA THR A 77 -17.91 5.16 -13.51
C THR A 77 -18.85 5.87 -12.57
N GLY A 78 -18.97 7.18 -12.77
CA GLY A 78 -20.01 8.01 -12.21
C GLY A 78 -21.31 7.44 -12.74
N GLU A 79 -21.78 6.38 -12.10
CA GLU A 79 -23.09 5.85 -12.33
C GLU A 79 -24.04 6.93 -11.85
N VAL A 80 -24.49 7.71 -12.84
CA VAL A 80 -25.51 8.74 -12.65
C VAL A 80 -26.60 8.09 -11.82
N PRO A 81 -26.86 8.58 -10.60
CA PRO A 81 -27.56 7.77 -9.64
C PRO A 81 -29.02 7.62 -10.10
N LEU A 82 -29.63 6.46 -9.82
CA LEU A 82 -30.87 5.98 -10.46
C LEU A 82 -31.98 7.05 -10.61
N TRP A 83 -32.15 7.87 -9.58
CA TRP A 83 -33.09 8.99 -9.53
C TRP A 83 -32.91 9.99 -10.68
N ARG A 84 -31.69 10.28 -11.14
CA ARG A 84 -31.46 11.19 -12.27
C ARG A 84 -31.85 10.59 -13.62
N ARG A 85 -31.72 9.27 -13.80
CA ARG A 85 -32.20 8.57 -15.01
C ARG A 85 -33.74 8.59 -15.08
N VAL A 86 -34.39 8.33 -13.95
CA VAL A 86 -35.86 8.32 -13.85
C VAL A 86 -36.47 9.69 -14.14
N ILE A 87 -35.86 10.78 -13.66
CA ILE A 87 -36.36 12.15 -13.91
C ILE A 87 -36.27 12.54 -15.40
N LEU A 88 -35.24 12.09 -16.11
CA LEU A 88 -35.03 12.40 -17.54
C LEU A 88 -36.07 11.72 -18.45
N GLU A 89 -36.62 10.58 -18.02
CA GLU A 89 -37.61 9.80 -18.76
C GLU A 89 -39.07 10.19 -18.44
N GLU A 90 -39.28 11.07 -17.45
CA GLU A 90 -40.63 11.52 -17.09
C GLU A 90 -41.15 12.62 -18.02
N ASP A 91 -42.38 12.41 -18.50
CA ASP A 91 -43.10 13.37 -19.34
C ASP A 91 -43.46 14.62 -18.51
N PRO A 92 -42.99 15.82 -18.89
CA PRO A 92 -43.27 17.06 -18.17
C PRO A 92 -44.76 17.39 -18.06
N ALA A 93 -45.61 16.79 -18.91
CA ALA A 93 -47.07 16.96 -18.82
C ALA A 93 -47.70 16.29 -17.58
N LYS A 94 -47.01 15.35 -16.92
CA LYS A 94 -47.51 14.66 -15.71
C LYS A 94 -47.04 15.31 -14.40
N LEU A 95 -46.20 16.34 -14.47
CA LEU A 95 -45.73 17.06 -13.30
C LEU A 95 -46.84 17.97 -12.75
N VAL A 96 -47.41 17.61 -11.61
CA VAL A 96 -48.41 18.41 -10.90
C VAL A 96 -47.78 19.18 -9.74
N ASN A 97 -48.03 20.49 -9.70
CA ASN A 97 -47.55 21.35 -8.64
C ASN A 97 -48.44 21.15 -7.40
N ARG A 98 -47.90 20.55 -6.34
CA ARG A 98 -48.59 20.45 -5.05
C ARG A 98 -48.28 21.68 -4.20
N PRO A 99 -49.29 22.31 -3.57
CA PRO A 99 -49.06 23.46 -2.70
C PRO A 99 -48.13 23.09 -1.53
N PRO A 100 -47.36 24.06 -1.01
CA PRO A 100 -46.46 23.82 0.12
C PRO A 100 -47.27 23.41 1.36
N VAL A 101 -46.77 22.40 2.08
CA VAL A 101 -47.24 22.02 3.43
C VAL A 101 -46.69 23.01 4.45
#